data_AF-A0A091AZX4-F1
#
_entry.id   AF-A0A091AZX4-F1
#
_cell.length_a   1.000
_cell.length_b   1.000
_cell.length_c   1.000
_cell.angle_alpha   90.00
_cell.angle_beta   90.00
_cell.angle_gamma   90.00
#
_symmetry.space_group_name_H-M   'P 1'
#
loop_
_entity.id
_entity.type
_entity.pdbx_description
1 polymer ?
#
loop_
_entity_poly.entity_id
_entity_poly.type
_entity_poly.pdbx_seq_one_letter_code
_entity_poly.pdbx_strand_id
1 'polypeptide(L)'
;MPIEHSPPQDIDPSIRCADCQAMCCQLPVMLLPGDDPPEHFIEHDEQGFEIMGKADDGWCRALDRDTMRCTIYERRPWVCREFAEGGSDCRQVRADWHRIASTLL
;
A
#
# COMPACT_ATOMS: atom_id res chain seq x y z
N MET A 1 -27.09 6.08 1.72
CA MET A 1 -26.67 6.65 0.42
C MET A 1 -25.37 5.95 0.06
N PRO A 2 -25.23 5.32 -1.11
CA PRO A 2 -23.93 4.80 -1.50
C PRO A 2 -23.00 6.00 -1.66
N ILE A 3 -21.86 5.99 -0.98
CA ILE A 3 -20.79 6.94 -1.24
C ILE A 3 -20.22 6.52 -2.60
N GLU A 4 -20.71 7.14 -3.67
CA GLU A 4 -20.12 7.01 -5.00
C GLU A 4 -18.73 7.65 -4.95
N HIS A 5 -17.72 6.83 -4.69
CA HIS A 5 -16.32 7.24 -4.81
C HIS A 5 -16.06 7.51 -6.29
N SER A 6 -16.11 8.79 -6.68
CA SER A 6 -15.63 9.20 -8.00
C SER A 6 -14.19 8.74 -8.16
N PRO A 7 -13.80 8.18 -9.32
CA PRO A 7 -12.42 7.81 -9.56
C PRO A 7 -11.54 9.05 -9.35
N PRO A 8 -10.34 8.90 -8.75
CA PRO A 8 -9.42 10.01 -8.53
C PRO A 8 -9.18 10.75 -9.85
N GLN A 9 -9.69 11.97 -9.97
CA GLN A 9 -9.67 12.75 -11.21
C GLN A 9 -8.28 13.37 -11.50
N ASP A 10 -7.28 13.04 -10.69
CA ASP A 10 -5.93 13.61 -10.70
C ASP A 10 -4.88 12.51 -10.64
N ILE A 11 -4.85 11.66 -11.68
CA ILE A 11 -3.81 10.65 -11.89
C ILE A 11 -2.72 11.23 -12.78
N ASP A 12 -1.48 11.21 -12.28
CA ASP A 12 -0.28 11.49 -13.08
C ASP A 12 0.16 10.22 -13.84
N PRO A 13 0.01 10.17 -15.18
CA PRO A 13 0.30 8.97 -15.96
C PRO A 13 1.79 8.68 -16.11
N SER A 14 2.67 9.63 -15.76
CA SER A 14 4.13 9.43 -15.80
C SER A 14 4.62 8.54 -14.65
N ILE A 15 3.79 8.33 -13.63
CA ILE A 15 4.12 7.55 -12.46
C ILE A 15 3.62 6.13 -12.64
N ARG A 16 4.56 5.17 -12.62
CA ARG A 16 4.25 3.75 -12.81
C ARG A 16 4.72 2.92 -11.62
N CYS A 17 3.91 1.93 -11.21
CA CYS A 17 4.36 0.98 -10.18
C CYS A 17 5.54 0.12 -10.65
N ALA A 18 5.70 -0.08 -11.96
CA ALA A 18 6.81 -0.85 -12.54
C ALA A 18 8.19 -0.26 -12.20
N ASP A 19 8.26 1.04 -11.94
CA ASP A 19 9.51 1.76 -11.60
C ASP A 19 9.54 2.16 -10.11
N CYS A 20 8.71 1.53 -9.27
CA CYS A 20 8.59 1.83 -7.85
C CYS A 20 9.28 0.77 -6.99
N GLN A 21 9.91 1.17 -5.88
CA GLN A 21 10.39 0.23 -4.85
C GLN A 21 9.27 -0.25 -3.90
N ALA A 22 8.05 -0.39 -4.44
CA ALA A 22 6.85 -0.74 -3.68
C ALA A 22 6.63 0.11 -2.42
N MET A 23 6.80 1.43 -2.52
CA MET A 23 6.83 2.34 -1.36
C MET A 23 5.53 2.28 -0.53
N CYS A 24 4.37 2.09 -1.16
CA CYS A 24 3.10 1.91 -0.45
C CYS A 24 3.07 0.65 0.43
N CYS A 25 3.82 -0.40 0.07
CA CYS A 25 3.92 -1.62 0.87
C CYS A 25 4.73 -1.43 2.17
N GLN A 26 5.36 -0.27 2.38
CA GLN A 26 5.98 0.07 3.67
C GLN A 26 5.02 0.77 4.64
N LEU A 27 3.88 1.28 4.17
CA LEU A 27 2.91 1.96 5.03
C LEU A 27 2.18 0.97 5.97
N PRO A 28 1.81 1.38 7.19
CA PRO A 28 0.91 0.60 8.03
C PRO A 28 -0.48 0.54 7.39
N VAL A 29 -1.12 -0.63 7.45
CA VAL A 29 -2.45 -0.86 6.86
C VAL A 29 -3.30 -1.60 7.88
N MET A 30 -4.33 -0.93 8.38
CA MET A 30 -5.39 -1.54 9.18
C MET A 30 -6.43 -2.17 8.25
N LEU A 31 -6.89 -3.36 8.61
CA LEU A 31 -7.96 -4.04 7.89
C LEU A 31 -9.31 -3.52 8.37
N LEU A 32 -10.18 -3.19 7.42
CA LEU A 32 -11.53 -2.71 7.70
C LEU A 32 -12.51 -3.88 7.64
N PRO A 33 -13.68 -3.78 8.32
CA PRO A 33 -14.74 -4.78 8.17
C PRO A 33 -15.09 -5.03 6.70
N GLY A 34 -14.98 -6.28 6.25
CA GLY A 34 -15.23 -6.69 4.87
C GLY A 34 -13.98 -6.85 3.99
N ASP A 35 -12.79 -6.49 4.49
CA ASP A 35 -11.55 -6.91 3.86
C ASP A 35 -11.28 -8.40 4.10
N ASP A 36 -10.76 -9.09 3.08
CA ASP A 36 -10.44 -10.53 3.12
C ASP A 36 -9.12 -10.83 2.37
N PRO A 37 -7.98 -10.32 2.87
CA PRO A 37 -6.67 -10.79 2.41
C PRO A 37 -6.39 -12.21 2.93
N PRO A 38 -5.48 -12.97 2.31
CA PRO A 38 -5.08 -14.28 2.83
C PRO A 38 -4.58 -14.21 4.29
N GLU A 39 -5.11 -15.09 5.15
CA GLU A 39 -4.88 -15.06 6.61
C GLU A 39 -3.40 -15.04 7.02
N HIS A 40 -2.52 -15.71 6.27
CA HIS A 40 -1.08 -15.75 6.57
C HIS A 40 -0.35 -14.40 6.36
N PHE A 41 -1.01 -13.42 5.76
CA PHE A 41 -0.53 -12.04 5.66
C PHE A 41 -1.14 -11.10 6.70
N ILE A 42 -2.03 -11.60 7.57
CA ILE A 42 -2.69 -10.80 8.60
C ILE A 42 -1.90 -10.92 9.91
N GLU A 43 -1.77 -9.80 10.61
CA GLU A 43 -1.26 -9.72 11.97
C GLU A 43 -2.27 -8.96 12.86
N HIS A 44 -2.08 -9.01 14.17
CA HIS A 44 -2.81 -8.19 15.12
C HIS A 44 -1.84 -7.21 15.77
N ASP A 45 -2.23 -5.94 15.88
CA ASP A 45 -1.47 -4.97 16.65
C ASP A 45 -1.62 -5.17 18.16
N GLU A 46 -0.94 -4.34 18.96
CA GLU A 46 -0.97 -4.42 20.43
C GLU A 46 -2.37 -4.21 21.03
N GLN A 47 -3.27 -3.58 20.28
CA GLN A 47 -4.65 -3.31 20.68
C GLN A 47 -5.62 -4.38 20.17
N GLY A 48 -5.13 -5.36 19.41
CA GLY A 48 -5.91 -6.44 18.82
C GLY A 48 -6.61 -6.09 17.52
N PHE A 49 -6.24 -5.00 16.84
CA PHE A 49 -6.75 -4.70 15.50
C PHE A 49 -6.03 -5.52 14.44
N GLU A 50 -6.77 -6.03 13.47
CA GLU A 50 -6.19 -6.71 12.31
C GLU A 50 -5.48 -5.72 11.38
N ILE A 51 -4.24 -6.05 11.01
CA ILE A 51 -3.38 -5.26 10.14
C ILE A 51 -2.73 -6.15 9.07
N MET A 52 -2.26 -5.55 7.97
CA MET A 52 -1.37 -6.27 7.05
C MET A 52 0.01 -6.44 7.70
N GLY A 53 0.45 -7.69 7.81
CA GLY A 53 1.72 -8.06 8.40
C GLY A 53 2.93 -7.57 7.63
N LYS A 54 4.01 -7.33 8.36
CA LYS A 54 5.31 -6.89 7.83
C LYS A 54 6.34 -8.01 7.93
N ALA A 55 7.25 -8.05 6.98
CA ALA A 55 8.47 -8.85 7.11
C ALA A 55 9.53 -8.03 7.86
N ASP A 56 10.65 -8.67 8.21
CA ASP A 56 11.74 -8.05 8.99
C ASP A 56 12.37 -6.84 8.30
N ASP A 57 12.20 -6.71 6.98
CA ASP A 57 12.66 -5.57 6.17
C ASP A 57 11.71 -4.36 6.24
N GLY A 58 10.52 -4.49 6.84
CA GLY A 58 9.53 -3.42 6.98
C GLY A 58 8.55 -3.30 5.81
N TRP A 59 8.64 -4.15 4.78
CA TRP A 59 7.65 -4.22 3.72
C TRP A 59 6.55 -5.23 4.06
N CYS A 60 5.36 -5.03 3.48
CA CYS A 60 4.24 -5.96 3.54
C CYS A 60 4.66 -7.37 3.12
N ARG A 61 4.21 -8.39 3.85
CA ARG A 61 4.49 -9.81 3.54
C ARG A 61 3.93 -10.24 2.18
N ALA A 62 2.89 -9.56 1.68
CA ALA A 62 2.29 -9.84 0.38
C ALA A 62 3.01 -9.17 -0.81
N LEU A 63 4.17 -8.53 -0.60
CA LEU A 63 4.95 -7.94 -1.67
C LEU A 63 5.91 -8.97 -2.30
N ASP A 64 5.87 -9.10 -3.62
CA ASP A 64 6.89 -9.79 -4.39
C ASP A 64 8.16 -8.92 -4.48
N ARG A 65 9.29 -9.44 -3.98
CA ARG A 65 10.57 -8.74 -3.95
C ARG A 65 11.29 -8.70 -5.30
N ASP A 66 10.96 -9.62 -6.21
CA ASP A 66 11.58 -9.65 -7.54
C ASP A 66 10.97 -8.58 -8.44
N THR A 67 9.64 -8.40 -8.35
CA THR A 67 8.92 -7.47 -9.24
C THR A 67 8.47 -6.18 -8.55
N MET A 68 8.65 -6.06 -7.24
CA MET A 68 8.19 -4.93 -6.42
C MET A 68 6.69 -4.63 -6.59
N ARG A 69 5.88 -5.69 -6.77
CA ARG A 69 4.42 -5.61 -6.94
C ARG A 69 3.72 -6.47 -5.91
N CYS A 70 2.53 -6.03 -5.48
CA CYS A 70 1.70 -6.82 -4.59
C CYS A 70 1.31 -8.16 -5.26
N THR A 71 1.34 -9.27 -4.54
CA THR A 71 0.94 -10.60 -5.07
C THR A 71 -0.55 -10.86 -4.93
N ILE A 72 -1.28 -10.02 -4.17
CA ILE A 72 -2.70 -10.21 -3.85
C ILE A 72 -3.58 -9.11 -4.45
N TYR A 73 -3.27 -8.57 -5.64
CA TYR A 73 -3.97 -7.39 -6.23
C TYR A 73 -5.50 -7.44 -6.15
N GLU A 74 -6.08 -8.60 -6.43
CA GLU A 74 -7.53 -8.86 -6.43
C GLU A 74 -8.14 -8.92 -5.02
N ARG A 75 -7.33 -9.28 -4.02
CA ARG A 75 -7.70 -9.42 -2.60
C ARG A 75 -7.06 -8.37 -1.70
N ARG A 76 -6.52 -7.29 -2.29
CA ARG A 76 -5.93 -6.18 -1.52
C ARG A 76 -6.98 -5.60 -0.59
N PRO A 77 -6.63 -5.23 0.65
CA PRO A 77 -7.53 -4.49 1.53
C PRO A 77 -8.04 -3.21 0.88
N TRP A 78 -9.17 -2.67 1.36
CA TRP A 78 -9.85 -1.52 0.76
C TRP A 78 -8.92 -0.32 0.62
N VAL A 79 -8.17 0.03 1.67
CA VAL A 79 -7.22 1.14 1.63
C VAL A 79 -6.12 0.94 0.57
N CYS A 80 -5.68 -0.30 0.35
CA CYS A 80 -4.70 -0.63 -0.69
C CYS A 80 -5.30 -0.57 -2.11
N ARG A 81 -6.62 -0.71 -2.27
CA ARG A 81 -7.33 -0.56 -3.56
C ARG A 81 -7.56 0.90 -3.90
N GLU A 82 -7.93 1.71 -2.91
CA GLU A 82 -8.13 3.16 -3.08
C GLU A 82 -6.82 3.91 -3.34
N PHE A 83 -5.69 3.35 -2.91
CA PHE A 83 -4.36 3.88 -3.21
C PHE A 83 -4.04 3.76 -4.71
N ALA A 84 -4.46 4.77 -5.48
CA ALA A 84 -4.32 4.78 -6.93
C ALA A 84 -2.89 5.09 -7.38
N GLU A 85 -2.37 4.28 -8.31
CA GLU A 85 -1.11 4.56 -9.01
C GLU A 85 -1.18 5.95 -9.66
N GLY A 86 -0.19 6.79 -9.37
CA GLY A 86 -0.14 8.16 -9.90
C GLY A 86 -1.12 9.14 -9.25
N GLY A 87 -1.98 8.70 -8.32
CA GLY A 87 -2.88 9.57 -7.56
C GLY A 87 -2.16 10.40 -6.49
N SER A 88 -2.90 11.29 -5.82
CA SER A 88 -2.38 12.21 -4.79
C SER A 88 -1.54 11.49 -3.73
N ASP A 89 -2.06 10.39 -3.19
CA ASP A 89 -1.42 9.67 -2.09
C ASP A 89 -0.16 8.94 -2.57
N CYS A 90 -0.19 8.38 -3.78
CA CYS A 90 0.98 7.79 -4.43
C CYS A 90 2.10 8.82 -4.59
N ARG A 91 1.77 10.03 -5.04
CA ARG A 91 2.74 11.12 -5.21
C ARG A 91 3.30 11.60 -3.89
N GLN A 92 2.46 11.76 -2.87
CA GLN A 92 2.88 12.19 -1.54
C GLN A 92 3.85 11.17 -0.91
N VAL A 93 3.49 9.89 -0.93
CA VAL A 93 4.33 8.81 -0.39
C VAL A 93 5.67 8.73 -1.11
N ARG A 94 5.69 8.86 -2.45
CA ARG A 94 6.94 8.92 -3.21
C ARG A 94 7.82 10.11 -2.81
N ALA A 95 7.23 11.30 -2.67
CA ALA A 95 7.95 12.49 -2.25
C ALA A 95 8.55 12.34 -0.84
N ASP A 96 7.80 11.76 0.09
CA ASP A 96 8.26 11.50 1.45
C ASP A 96 9.36 10.44 1.49
N TRP A 97 9.22 9.36 0.71
CA TRP A 97 10.22 8.31 0.60
C TRP A 97 11.56 8.85 0.09
N HIS A 98 11.54 9.70 -0.95
CA HIS A 98 12.75 10.36 -1.45
C HIS A 98 13.40 11.30 -0.43
N ARG A 99 12.60 12.00 0.39
CA ARG A 99 13.11 12.86 1.47
C ARG A 99 13.83 12.04 2.54
N ILE A 100 13.23 10.94 2.97
CA ILE A 100 13.80 10.04 3.99
C ILE A 100 15.09 9.41 3.45
N ALA A 101 15.06 8.86 2.24
CA ALA A 101 16.23 8.25 1.60
C ALA A 101 17.39 9.25 1.47
N SER A 102 17.10 10.51 1.14
CA SER A 102 18.12 11.56 1.02
C SER A 102 18.69 12.02 2.37
N THR A 103 17.99 11.77 3.47
CA THR A 103 18.45 12.12 4.84
C THR A 103 19.34 11.02 5.43
N LEU A 104 19.32 9.81 4.84
CA LEU A 104 20.15 8.67 5.25
C LEU A 104 21.49 8.61 4.50
N LEU A 105 21.78 9.60 3.65
CA LEU A 105 23.04 9.82 2.92
C LEU A 105 23.79 11.00 3.52
#